data_AF-A0A179C6I9-F1
#
_entry.id   AF-A0A179C6I9-F1
#
_cell.length_a   1.000
_cell.length_b   1.000
_cell.length_c   1.000
_cell.angle_alpha   90.00
_cell.angle_beta   90.00
_cell.angle_gamma   90.00
#
_symmetry.space_group_name_H-M   'P 1'
#
loop_
_entity.id
_entity.type
_entity.pdbx_description
1 polymer ?
#
loop_
_entity_poly.entity_id
_entity_poly.type
_entity_poly.pdbx_seq_one_letter_code
_entity_poly.pdbx_strand_id
1 'polypeptide(L)' 'MTSDAQKRAARKWDEHHQERRKYLSWRSRARSFIEKAATPEDLIDLKKLIDDRLGDLGKDR' A
#
# COMPACT_ATOMS: atom_id res chain seq x y z
N MET A 1 24.12 -17.92 4.17
CA MET A 1 23.36 -18.04 2.90
C MET A 1 22.03 -18.71 3.19
N THR A 2 20.93 -18.19 2.63
CA THR A 2 19.59 -18.76 2.84
C THR A 2 19.47 -20.10 2.12
N SER A 3 19.21 -21.17 2.86
CA SER A 3 19.03 -22.53 2.31
C SER A 3 17.84 -22.56 1.35
N ASP A 4 17.90 -23.41 0.32
CA ASP A 4 16.79 -23.58 -0.61
C ASP A 4 15.50 -24.06 0.08
N ALA A 5 15.61 -24.74 1.23
CA ALA A 5 14.47 -25.06 2.08
C ALA A 5 13.83 -23.80 2.69
N GLN A 6 14.65 -22.83 3.16
CA GLN A 6 14.19 -21.55 3.69
C GLN A 6 13.56 -20.68 2.59
N LYS A 7 14.12 -20.68 1.37
CA LYS A 7 13.54 -19.98 0.22
C LYS A 7 12.16 -20.55 -0.15
N ARG A 8 12.02 -21.87 -0.16
CA ARG A 8 10.74 -22.56 -0.45
C ARG A 8 9.68 -22.25 0.61
N ALA A 9 10.06 -22.23 1.89
CA ALA A 9 9.17 -21.88 2.99
C ALA A 9 8.73 -20.40 2.94
N ALA A 10 9.66 -19.48 2.68
CA ALA A 10 9.36 -18.06 2.49
C ALA A 10 8.40 -17.84 1.31
N ARG A 11 8.62 -18.56 0.20
CA ARG A 11 7.75 -18.45 -0.98
C ARG A 11 6.32 -18.90 -0.70
N LYS A 12 6.11 -20.01 0.01
CA LYS A 12 4.77 -20.46 0.44
C LYS A 12 4.09 -19.44 1.33
N TRP A 13 4.82 -18.86 2.28
CA TRP A 13 4.27 -17.84 3.16
C TRP A 13 3.89 -16.57 2.37
N ASP A 14 4.74 -16.15 1.43
CA ASP A 14 4.49 -15.02 0.54
C ASP A 14 3.29 -15.23 -0.40
N GLU A 15 3.06 -16.46 -0.86
CA GLU A 15 1.89 -16.84 -1.67
C GLU A 15 0.60 -16.67 -0.85
N HIS A 16 0.57 -17.17 0.39
CA HIS A 16 -0.60 -17.06 1.27
C HIS A 16 -0.82 -15.65 1.83
N HIS A 17 0.21 -14.79 1.85
CA HIS A 17 0.14 -13.43 2.40
C HIS A 17 0.34 -12.34 1.34
N GLN A 18 0.17 -12.70 0.06
CA GLN A 18 0.47 -11.81 -1.06
C GLN A 18 -0.31 -10.50 -0.99
N GLU A 19 -1.60 -10.57 -0.65
CA GLU A 19 -2.47 -9.41 -0.55
C GLU A 19 -2.07 -8.49 0.60
N ARG A 20 -1.82 -9.05 1.78
CA ARG A 20 -1.35 -8.28 2.95
C ARG A 20 -0.03 -7.60 2.67
N ARG A 21 0.90 -8.28 1.99
CA ARG A 21 2.19 -7.72 1.59
C ARG A 21 2.02 -6.60 0.56
N LYS A 22 1.17 -6.80 -0.45
CA LYS A 22 0.83 -5.75 -1.44
C LYS A 22 0.26 -4.51 -0.73
N TYR A 23 -0.70 -4.70 0.16
CA TYR A 23 -1.29 -3.62 0.97
C TYR A 23 -0.23 -2.83 1.75
N LEU A 24 0.62 -3.51 2.52
CA LEU A 24 1.68 -2.86 3.29
C LEU A 24 2.67 -2.11 2.39
N SER A 25 3.01 -2.71 1.25
CA SER A 25 3.92 -2.14 0.28
C SER A 25 3.34 -0.86 -0.36
N TRP A 26 2.06 -0.86 -0.73
CA TRP A 26 1.37 0.34 -1.23
C TRP A 26 1.27 1.43 -0.16
N ARG A 27 0.85 1.06 1.06
CA ARG A 27 0.76 1.99 2.19
C ARG A 27 2.09 2.68 2.49
N SER A 28 3.18 1.91 2.54
CA SER A 28 4.51 2.46 2.82
C SER A 28 4.98 3.41 1.73
N ARG A 29 4.74 3.07 0.45
CA ARG A 29 5.11 3.93 -0.69
C ARG A 29 4.30 5.22 -0.69
N ALA A 30 2.97 5.12 -0.52
CA ALA A 30 2.10 6.29 -0.45
C ALA A 30 2.52 7.23 0.68
N ARG A 31 2.79 6.69 1.87
CA ARG A 31 3.29 7.49 3.00
C ARG A 31 4.60 8.20 2.66
N SER A 32 5.59 7.48 2.16
CA SER A 32 6.90 8.07 1.84
C SER A 32 6.81 9.12 0.75
N PHE A 33 5.93 8.92 -0.24
CA PHE A 33 5.67 9.89 -1.30
C PHE A 33 5.12 11.19 -0.71
N ILE A 34 4.04 11.11 0.07
CA ILE A 34 3.40 12.26 0.73
C ILE A 34 4.37 13.00 1.66
N GLU A 35 5.19 12.27 2.43
CA GLU A 35 6.08 12.87 3.43
C GLU A 35 7.36 13.49 2.82
N LYS A 36 7.86 12.97 1.69
CA LYS A 36 9.24 13.27 1.24
C LYS A 36 9.38 13.72 -0.20
N ALA A 37 8.41 13.43 -1.07
CA ALA A 37 8.58 13.60 -2.52
C ALA A 37 7.46 14.39 -3.19
N ALA A 38 6.26 14.41 -2.62
CA ALA A 38 5.10 15.05 -3.22
C ALA A 38 5.27 16.57 -3.33
N THR A 39 4.85 17.11 -4.47
CA THR A 39 4.70 18.56 -4.69
C THR A 39 3.43 19.09 -4.01
N PRO A 40 3.29 20.42 -3.82
CA PRO A 40 2.05 21.00 -3.32
C PRO A 40 0.81 20.60 -4.15
N GLU A 41 0.95 20.56 -5.46
CA GLU A 41 -0.11 20.15 -6.40
C GLU A 41 -0.50 18.68 -6.19
N ASP A 42 0.49 17.78 -6.07
CA ASP A 42 0.23 16.36 -5.78
C ASP A 42 -0.55 16.19 -4.47
N LEU A 43 -0.21 16.95 -3.43
CA LEU A 43 -0.90 16.88 -2.13
C LEU A 43 -2.36 17.30 -2.24
N ILE A 44 -2.65 18.34 -3.03
CA ILE A 44 -4.02 18.81 -3.27
C ILE A 44 -4.83 17.74 -4.00
N ASP A 45 -4.26 17.14 -5.05
CA ASP A 45 -4.96 16.12 -5.83
C ASP A 45 -5.14 14.82 -5.05
N LEU A 46 -4.13 14.38 -4.30
CA LEU A 46 -4.24 13.25 -3.38
C LEU A 46 -5.32 13.49 -2.32
N LYS A 47 -5.45 14.72 -1.81
CA LYS A 47 -6.50 15.07 -0.86
C LYS A 47 -7.89 14.90 -1.49
N LYS A 48 -8.12 15.40 -2.71
CA LYS A 48 -9.40 15.22 -3.42
C LYS A 48 -9.74 13.75 -3.59
N LEU A 49 -8.78 12.93 -4.02
CA LEU A 49 -8.96 11.49 -4.19
C LEU A 49 -9.35 10.78 -2.88
N ILE A 50 -8.78 11.21 -1.75
CA ILE A 50 -9.12 10.69 -0.42
C ILE A 50 -10.55 11.10 -0.04
N ASP A 51 -10.89 12.38 -0.23
CA ASP A 51 -12.21 12.92 0.11
C ASP A 51 -13.32 12.22 -0.70
N ASP A 52 -13.12 12.03 -2.01
CA ASP A 52 -14.06 11.32 -2.89
C ASP A 52 -14.26 9.87 -2.42
N ARG A 53 -13.16 9.17 -2.11
CA ARG A 53 -13.23 7.77 -1.65
C ARG A 53 -13.95 7.63 -0.31
N LEU A 54 -13.71 8.54 0.63
CA LEU A 54 -14.39 8.56 1.92
C LEU A 54 -15.88 8.89 1.76
N GLY A 55 -16.20 9.79 0.84
CA GLY A 55 -17.58 10.12 0.47
C GLY A 55 -18.33 8.89 -0.05
N ASP A 56 -17.75 8.15 -0.99
CA ASP A 56 -18.37 6.94 -1.54
C ASP A 56 -18.55 5.84 -0.48
N LEU A 57 -17.56 5.63 0.40
CA LEU A 57 -17.69 4.69 1.53
C LEU A 57 -18.75 5.10 2.57
N GLY A 58 -19.11 6.39 2.61
CA GLY A 58 -20.19 6.91 3.45
C GLY A 58 -21.57 6.82 2.81
N LYS A 59 -21.66 6.73 1.48
CA LYS A 59 -22.94 6.56 0.75
C LYS A 59 -23.49 5.13 0.79
N ASP A 60 -22.62 4.15 1.04
CA ASP A 60 -22.97 2.73 1.16
C ASP A 60 -23.44 2.33 2.58
N ARG A 61 -23.69 3.28 3.48
CA ARG A 61 -24.17 3.05 4.86
C ARG A 61 -25.62 3.51 5.09
#